data_AF-A0A3D0UMU9-F1
#
_entry.id   AF-A0A3D0UMU9-F1
#
_cell.length_a   1.000
_cell.length_b   1.000
_cell.length_c   1.000
_cell.angle_alpha   90.00
_cell.angle_beta   90.00
_cell.angle_gamma   90.00
#
_symmetry.space_group_name_H-M   'P 1'
#
loop_
_entity.id
_entity.type
_entity.pdbx_description
1 polymer ?
#
loop_
_entity_poly.entity_id
_entity_poly.type
_entity_poly.pdbx_seq_one_letter_code
_entity_poly.pdbx_strand_id
1 'polypeptide(L)'
;MSQLKAYKADVFIVAGFFLLPLLLFGAVTIGGRTMLPADNLFQWEPWSSAAAEFNIEYPHNSLLSDMILENYPWKQFTASSIEERVIPLWNPYIFAGTPFLATGQHSAYYPFSLIFLIMSIPMAYGWYTVIQLWLAGVFTYLFGRVLGLRRPSATIAGLIFQGSGFLIVSSAVFPMILGAAIWLPLLLACVEMVIRNAASESGAGKTLPWAVLGAIALGLQMLAGHIEITYYTLLVMAFFALWRLVTRAYDAYRSGSLPLTITILKPAAWLLGLVAIGIMLGAVQFIPFVEVGQANFREGSATLAQIRGWAFPPRRLLTLAMPDFFGNPADHAYLDIFTGRTTPFT
;
A
#
# COMPACT_ATOMS: atom_id res chain seq x y z
N MET A 1 -32.55 -9.53 19.28
CA MET A 1 -32.86 -8.42 18.34
C MET A 1 -31.95 -7.19 18.46
N SER A 2 -31.43 -6.81 19.65
CA SER A 2 -30.56 -5.62 19.79
C SER A 2 -29.16 -5.78 19.17
N GLN A 3 -28.52 -6.96 19.30
CA GLN A 3 -27.22 -7.22 18.68
C GLN A 3 -27.28 -7.23 17.15
N LEU A 4 -28.35 -7.78 16.55
CA LEU A 4 -28.57 -7.69 15.10
C LEU A 4 -28.70 -6.23 14.62
N LYS A 5 -29.36 -5.35 15.39
CA LYS A 5 -29.42 -3.91 15.07
C LYS A 5 -28.06 -3.23 15.19
N ALA A 6 -27.21 -3.68 16.11
CA ALA A 6 -25.85 -3.15 16.26
C ALA A 6 -24.98 -3.46 15.03
N TYR A 7 -25.00 -4.70 14.54
CA TYR A 7 -24.22 -5.08 13.35
C TYR A 7 -24.73 -4.40 12.06
N LYS A 8 -26.04 -4.10 11.95
CA LYS A 8 -26.58 -3.37 10.80
C LYS A 8 -25.89 -2.03 10.57
N ALA A 9 -25.67 -1.24 11.62
CA ALA A 9 -25.01 0.05 11.49
C ALA A 9 -23.56 -0.10 11.00
N ASP A 10 -22.84 -1.10 11.51
CA ASP A 10 -21.46 -1.37 11.10
C ASP A 10 -21.40 -1.80 9.62
N VAL A 11 -22.36 -2.62 9.16
CA VAL A 11 -22.48 -3.01 7.74
C VAL A 11 -22.74 -1.80 6.83
N PHE A 12 -23.65 -0.90 7.21
CA PHE A 12 -23.90 0.32 6.43
C PHE A 12 -22.68 1.23 6.37
N ILE A 13 -21.91 1.36 7.46
CA ILE A 13 -20.66 2.13 7.46
C ILE A 13 -19.62 1.49 6.54
N VAL A 14 -19.44 0.16 6.64
CA VAL A 14 -18.52 -0.60 5.79
C VAL A 14 -18.88 -0.43 4.31
N ALA A 15 -20.16 -0.53 3.95
CA ALA A 15 -20.62 -0.26 2.58
C ALA A 15 -20.44 1.21 2.20
N GLY A 16 -20.68 2.14 3.13
CA GLY A 16 -20.56 3.58 2.91
C GLY A 16 -19.15 4.04 2.55
N PHE A 17 -18.10 3.36 3.03
CA PHE A 17 -16.73 3.65 2.62
C PHE A 17 -16.48 3.49 1.12
N PHE A 18 -17.33 2.74 0.41
CA PHE A 18 -17.22 2.58 -1.04
C PHE A 18 -17.61 3.84 -1.81
N LEU A 19 -18.42 4.72 -1.21
CA LEU A 19 -18.95 5.92 -1.88
C LEU A 19 -17.85 6.93 -2.20
N LEU A 20 -16.94 7.21 -1.26
CA LEU A 20 -15.92 8.24 -1.45
C LEU A 20 -14.98 7.92 -2.63
N PRO A 21 -14.37 6.72 -2.74
CA PRO A 21 -13.52 6.39 -3.88
C PRO A 21 -14.33 6.33 -5.17
N LEU A 22 -15.56 5.82 -5.13
CA LEU A 22 -16.38 5.76 -6.34
C LEU A 22 -16.73 7.17 -6.85
N LEU A 23 -16.95 8.15 -5.96
CA LEU A 23 -17.16 9.54 -6.36
C LEU A 23 -15.88 10.16 -6.94
N LEU A 24 -14.72 9.90 -6.33
CA LEU A 24 -13.43 10.44 -6.79
C LEU A 24 -12.95 9.80 -8.10
N PHE A 25 -13.18 8.49 -8.27
CA PHE A 25 -12.69 7.69 -9.40
C PHE A 25 -13.82 7.18 -10.30
N GLY A 26 -15.02 7.78 -10.21
CA GLY A 26 -16.19 7.40 -11.01
C GLY A 26 -15.95 7.52 -12.51
N ALA A 27 -15.24 8.59 -12.91
CA ALA A 27 -14.90 8.85 -14.30
C ALA A 27 -14.03 7.74 -14.92
N VAL A 28 -13.13 7.14 -14.13
CA VAL A 28 -12.19 6.10 -14.56
C VAL A 28 -12.66 4.67 -14.28
N THR A 29 -13.90 4.53 -13.80
CA THR A 29 -14.53 3.23 -13.53
C THR A 29 -15.74 3.00 -14.43
N ILE A 30 -16.78 3.81 -14.26
CA ILE A 30 -18.03 3.74 -15.04
C ILE A 30 -18.14 4.86 -16.08
N GLY A 31 -17.29 5.89 -16.00
CA GLY A 31 -17.34 7.08 -16.86
C GLY A 31 -16.54 7.00 -18.17
N GLY A 32 -16.03 5.83 -18.54
CA GLY A 32 -15.35 5.61 -19.83
C GLY A 32 -13.98 6.27 -19.97
N ARG A 33 -13.41 6.86 -18.90
CA ARG A 33 -12.02 7.34 -18.88
C ARG A 33 -11.08 6.28 -18.29
N THR A 34 -9.79 6.53 -18.36
CA THR A 34 -8.75 5.67 -17.75
C THR A 34 -7.87 6.48 -16.79
N MET A 35 -7.28 5.81 -15.80
CA MET A 35 -6.24 6.41 -14.95
C MET A 35 -4.87 6.44 -15.63
N LEU A 36 -4.70 5.75 -16.76
CA LEU A 36 -3.43 5.66 -17.45
C LEU A 36 -3.06 7.02 -18.08
N PRO A 37 -1.88 7.59 -17.78
CA PRO A 37 -1.42 8.84 -18.38
C PRO A 37 -0.86 8.57 -19.79
N ALA A 38 -1.75 8.33 -20.76
CA ALA A 38 -1.36 7.96 -22.13
C ALA A 38 -0.63 9.08 -22.88
N ASP A 39 -0.85 10.34 -22.48
CA ASP A 39 -0.11 11.51 -22.95
C ASP A 39 1.38 11.42 -22.65
N ASN A 40 1.78 10.74 -21.57
CA ASN A 40 3.19 10.55 -21.24
C ASN A 40 3.96 9.70 -22.26
N LEU A 41 3.29 8.92 -23.12
CA LEU A 41 3.94 8.18 -24.20
C LEU A 41 4.59 9.11 -25.23
N PHE A 42 4.02 10.30 -25.43
CA PHE A 42 4.45 11.27 -26.44
C PHE A 42 5.73 12.03 -26.06
N GLN A 43 6.30 11.74 -24.88
CA GLN A 43 7.60 12.26 -24.47
C GLN A 43 8.76 11.61 -25.24
N TRP A 44 8.54 10.44 -25.88
CA TRP A 44 9.58 9.68 -26.56
C TRP A 44 9.12 9.17 -27.93
N GLU A 45 10.09 8.93 -28.81
CA GLU A 45 9.85 8.28 -30.10
C GLU A 45 9.34 6.82 -29.90
N PRO A 46 8.49 6.31 -30.79
CA PRO A 46 8.01 6.94 -32.02
C PRO A 46 6.80 7.87 -31.83
N TRP A 47 6.24 7.96 -30.62
CA TRP A 47 5.00 8.69 -30.37
C TRP A 47 5.19 10.21 -30.45
N SER A 48 6.35 10.73 -30.03
CA SER A 48 6.66 12.16 -30.13
C SER A 48 6.52 12.70 -31.54
N SER A 49 6.93 11.93 -32.57
CA SER A 49 6.76 12.32 -33.98
C SER A 49 5.30 12.53 -34.39
N ALA A 50 4.35 11.86 -33.73
CA ALA A 50 2.92 11.95 -34.00
C ALA A 50 2.17 12.89 -33.03
N ALA A 51 2.85 13.53 -32.07
CA ALA A 51 2.20 14.30 -30.99
C ALA A 51 1.25 15.39 -31.49
N ALA A 52 1.63 16.08 -32.57
CA ALA A 52 0.81 17.11 -33.21
C ALA A 52 -0.52 16.56 -33.76
N GLU A 53 -0.53 15.31 -34.27
CA GLU A 53 -1.75 14.67 -34.79
C GLU A 53 -2.77 14.38 -33.69
N PHE A 54 -2.30 14.15 -32.46
CA PHE A 54 -3.12 13.89 -31.28
C PHE A 54 -3.39 15.15 -30.44
N ASN A 55 -2.96 16.33 -30.89
CA ASN A 55 -3.04 17.60 -30.16
C ASN A 55 -2.37 17.53 -28.78
N ILE A 56 -1.21 16.87 -28.69
CA ILE A 56 -0.41 16.76 -27.48
C ILE A 56 0.84 17.61 -27.66
N GLU A 57 0.96 18.70 -26.89
CA GLU A 57 2.18 19.53 -26.87
C GLU A 57 3.17 19.04 -25.80
N TYR A 58 2.68 18.74 -24.60
CA TYR A 58 3.45 18.20 -23.48
C TYR A 58 2.54 17.36 -22.57
N PRO A 59 3.10 16.38 -21.84
CA PRO A 59 2.34 15.60 -20.87
C PRO A 59 1.83 16.50 -19.75
N HIS A 60 0.64 16.22 -19.23
CA HIS A 60 0.07 16.97 -18.11
C HIS A 60 0.88 16.78 -16.82
N ASN A 61 1.38 15.57 -16.59
CA ASN A 61 2.27 15.29 -15.45
C ASN A 61 3.26 14.16 -15.80
N SER A 62 4.48 14.55 -16.15
CA SER A 62 5.55 13.62 -16.52
C SER A 62 5.95 12.67 -15.38
N LEU A 63 5.69 13.02 -14.12
CA LEU A 63 6.01 12.17 -12.97
C LEU A 63 5.13 10.92 -12.85
N LEU A 64 4.05 10.83 -13.63
CA LEU A 64 3.15 9.66 -13.65
C LEU A 64 3.57 8.59 -14.67
N SER A 65 4.70 8.77 -15.36
CA SER A 65 5.11 7.94 -16.50
C SER A 65 5.20 6.44 -16.18
N ASP A 66 5.61 6.06 -14.97
CA ASP A 66 5.74 4.66 -14.56
C ASP A 66 4.41 3.89 -14.63
N MET A 67 3.27 4.59 -14.53
CA MET A 67 1.96 3.96 -14.68
C MET A 67 1.76 3.38 -16.09
N ILE A 68 2.16 4.12 -17.14
CA ILE A 68 1.99 3.69 -18.53
C ILE A 68 3.20 2.95 -19.09
N LEU A 69 4.41 3.31 -18.66
CA LEU A 69 5.65 2.72 -19.18
C LEU A 69 6.03 1.40 -18.51
N GLU A 70 5.60 1.17 -17.28
CA GLU A 70 6.03 0.02 -16.48
C GLU A 70 4.84 -0.80 -15.99
N ASN A 71 3.92 -0.19 -15.24
CA ASN A 71 2.82 -0.92 -14.63
C ASN A 71 1.86 -1.50 -15.67
N TYR A 72 1.46 -0.71 -16.67
CA TYR A 72 0.58 -1.17 -17.74
C TYR A 72 1.17 -2.37 -18.52
N PRO A 73 2.39 -2.30 -19.08
CA PRO A 73 2.96 -3.43 -19.80
C PRO A 73 3.19 -4.66 -18.91
N TRP A 74 3.47 -4.49 -17.61
CA TRP A 74 3.53 -5.64 -16.69
C TRP A 74 2.19 -6.35 -16.52
N LYS A 75 1.08 -5.61 -16.39
CA LYS A 75 -0.26 -6.20 -16.36
C LYS A 75 -0.60 -6.87 -17.68
N GLN A 76 -0.25 -6.23 -18.80
CA GLN A 76 -0.45 -6.79 -20.14
C GLN A 76 0.32 -8.09 -20.33
N PHE A 77 1.61 -8.11 -20.00
CA PHE A 77 2.47 -9.29 -20.09
C PHE A 77 1.97 -10.44 -19.20
N THR A 78 1.50 -10.12 -17.99
CA THR A 78 0.91 -11.13 -17.09
C THR A 78 -0.35 -11.74 -17.70
N ALA A 79 -1.25 -10.89 -18.22
CA ALA A 79 -2.49 -11.34 -18.85
C ALA A 79 -2.24 -12.21 -20.08
N SER A 80 -1.40 -11.73 -21.02
CA SER A 80 -1.08 -12.47 -22.24
C SER A 80 -0.41 -13.82 -21.94
N SER A 81 0.52 -13.85 -20.98
CA SER A 81 1.18 -15.11 -20.59
C SER A 81 0.19 -16.14 -20.04
N ILE A 82 -0.77 -15.70 -19.21
CA ILE A 82 -1.80 -16.58 -18.65
C ILE A 82 -2.76 -17.07 -19.75
N GLU A 83 -3.15 -16.21 -20.69
CA GLU A 83 -3.95 -16.59 -21.87
C GLU A 83 -3.24 -17.66 -22.70
N GLU A 84 -1.92 -17.55 -22.86
CA GLU A 84 -1.06 -18.53 -23.52
C GLU A 84 -0.73 -19.76 -22.65
N ARG A 85 -1.24 -19.81 -21.41
CA ARG A 85 -0.99 -20.89 -20.42
C ARG A 85 0.48 -21.04 -20.05
N VAL A 86 1.23 -19.95 -20.11
CA VAL A 86 2.63 -19.86 -19.71
C VAL A 86 2.71 -19.13 -18.37
N ILE A 87 3.47 -19.70 -17.43
CA ILE A 87 3.78 -19.01 -16.18
C ILE A 87 4.87 -17.96 -16.50
N PRO A 88 4.63 -16.65 -16.27
CA PRO A 88 5.54 -15.58 -16.72
C PRO A 88 6.80 -15.46 -15.84
N LEU A 89 7.65 -16.49 -15.80
CA LEU A 89 8.87 -16.48 -14.98
C LEU A 89 9.94 -15.52 -15.52
N TRP A 90 9.95 -15.28 -16.83
CA TRP A 90 10.96 -14.48 -17.52
C TRP A 90 10.29 -13.46 -18.46
N ASN A 91 10.65 -12.19 -18.34
CA ASN A 91 10.22 -11.14 -19.26
C ASN A 91 11.33 -10.86 -20.28
N PRO A 92 11.18 -11.24 -21.56
CA PRO A 92 12.20 -11.08 -22.58
C PRO A 92 12.33 -9.65 -23.12
N TYR A 93 11.38 -8.76 -22.79
CA TYR A 93 11.28 -7.42 -23.38
C TYR A 93 12.14 -6.37 -22.67
N ILE A 94 12.76 -6.70 -21.54
CA ILE A 94 13.57 -5.77 -20.74
C ILE A 94 15.02 -6.27 -20.72
N PHE A 95 15.97 -5.46 -21.20
CA PHE A 95 17.43 -5.73 -21.14
C PHE A 95 17.86 -7.15 -21.59
N ALA A 96 17.29 -7.67 -22.69
CA ALA A 96 17.48 -9.05 -23.17
C ALA A 96 16.98 -10.16 -22.21
N GLY A 97 16.31 -9.77 -21.15
CA GLY A 97 15.53 -10.63 -20.29
C GLY A 97 15.71 -10.34 -18.80
N THR A 98 14.61 -10.42 -18.03
CA THR A 98 14.63 -10.26 -16.58
C THR A 98 13.73 -11.29 -15.88
N PRO A 99 14.04 -11.71 -14.64
CA PRO A 99 13.22 -12.67 -13.89
C PRO A 99 11.94 -12.02 -13.35
N PHE A 100 10.90 -12.01 -14.17
CA PHE A 100 9.67 -11.23 -13.97
C PHE A 100 8.98 -11.51 -12.64
N LEU A 101 8.44 -12.73 -12.45
CA LEU A 101 7.70 -13.10 -11.23
C LEU A 101 8.54 -12.97 -9.95
N ALA A 102 9.87 -13.04 -10.05
CA ALA A 102 10.74 -12.90 -8.89
C ALA A 102 10.81 -11.45 -8.39
N THR A 103 10.67 -10.44 -9.26
CA THR A 103 10.73 -9.02 -8.86
C THR A 103 9.52 -8.57 -8.03
N GLY A 104 8.35 -9.16 -8.28
CA GLY A 104 7.13 -8.97 -7.50
C GLY A 104 6.37 -7.66 -7.69
N GLN A 105 7.01 -6.57 -8.11
CA GLN A 105 6.38 -5.24 -8.20
C GLN A 105 5.14 -5.17 -9.10
N HIS A 106 5.02 -6.09 -10.07
CA HIS A 106 3.84 -6.25 -10.92
C HIS A 106 2.61 -6.82 -10.17
N SER A 107 2.75 -7.26 -8.91
CA SER A 107 1.69 -7.80 -8.04
C SER A 107 0.94 -9.01 -8.61
N ALA A 108 1.61 -9.91 -9.35
CA ALA A 108 0.90 -11.01 -10.03
C ALA A 108 0.29 -12.04 -9.05
N TYR A 109 0.93 -12.27 -7.90
CA TYR A 109 0.40 -13.16 -6.86
C TYR A 109 -0.62 -12.47 -5.92
N TYR A 110 -0.83 -11.16 -6.05
CA TYR A 110 -1.78 -10.44 -5.21
C TYR A 110 -3.22 -10.78 -5.63
N PRO A 111 -4.11 -11.26 -4.75
CA PRO A 111 -5.45 -11.69 -5.15
C PRO A 111 -6.29 -10.61 -5.81
N PHE A 112 -6.14 -9.34 -5.39
CA PHE A 112 -6.87 -8.23 -6.01
C PHE A 112 -6.36 -7.89 -7.41
N SER A 113 -5.19 -8.37 -7.81
CA SER A 113 -4.74 -8.26 -9.20
C SER A 113 -5.53 -9.14 -10.17
N LEU A 114 -6.34 -10.08 -9.68
CA LEU A 114 -7.23 -10.88 -10.53
C LEU A 114 -8.16 -9.98 -11.37
N ILE A 115 -8.47 -8.77 -10.89
CA ILE A 115 -9.29 -7.82 -11.64
C ILE A 115 -8.69 -7.48 -13.01
N PHE A 116 -7.35 -7.43 -13.12
CA PHE A 116 -6.66 -7.15 -14.39
C PHE A 116 -6.73 -8.31 -15.38
N LEU A 117 -7.18 -9.51 -14.96
CA LEU A 117 -7.35 -10.68 -15.81
C LEU A 117 -8.80 -10.88 -16.27
N ILE A 118 -9.78 -10.29 -15.57
CA ILE A 118 -11.21 -10.50 -15.85
C ILE A 118 -11.85 -9.35 -16.63
N MET A 119 -11.20 -8.18 -16.70
CA MET A 119 -11.67 -7.02 -17.44
C MET A 119 -10.51 -6.33 -18.17
N SER A 120 -10.84 -5.37 -19.04
CA SER A 120 -9.81 -4.62 -19.76
C SER A 120 -8.90 -3.87 -18.78
N ILE A 121 -7.59 -3.94 -19.03
CA ILE A 121 -6.57 -3.35 -18.15
C ILE A 121 -6.83 -1.86 -17.86
N PRO A 122 -7.19 -0.99 -18.85
CA PRO A 122 -7.48 0.42 -18.58
C PRO A 122 -8.60 0.64 -17.56
N MET A 123 -9.65 -0.20 -17.62
CA MET A 123 -10.79 -0.13 -16.69
C MET A 123 -10.45 -0.75 -15.33
N ALA A 124 -9.64 -1.82 -15.32
CA ALA A 124 -9.21 -2.53 -14.12
C ALA A 124 -8.46 -1.63 -13.14
N TYR A 125 -7.65 -0.69 -13.63
CA TYR A 125 -6.95 0.28 -12.78
C TYR A 125 -7.90 1.11 -11.91
N GLY A 126 -8.96 1.67 -12.49
CA GLY A 126 -9.94 2.45 -11.75
C GLY A 126 -10.64 1.62 -10.67
N TRP A 127 -11.10 0.42 -11.02
CA TRP A 127 -11.78 -0.45 -10.06
C TRP A 127 -10.86 -0.99 -8.98
N TYR A 128 -9.62 -1.34 -9.33
CA TYR A 128 -8.59 -1.74 -8.38
C TYR A 128 -8.39 -0.64 -7.33
N THR A 129 -8.20 0.61 -7.76
CA THR A 129 -8.06 1.77 -6.85
C THR A 129 -9.26 1.93 -5.93
N VAL A 130 -10.48 1.89 -6.47
CA VAL A 130 -11.71 1.99 -5.67
C VAL A 130 -11.79 0.90 -4.60
N ILE A 131 -11.47 -0.35 -4.96
CA ILE A 131 -11.49 -1.49 -4.04
C ILE A 131 -10.42 -1.35 -2.95
N GLN A 132 -9.17 -1.00 -3.32
CA GLN A 132 -8.10 -0.83 -2.33
C GLN A 132 -8.41 0.31 -1.35
N LEU A 133 -8.86 1.46 -1.84
CA LEU A 133 -9.22 2.60 -0.98
C LEU A 133 -10.42 2.29 -0.09
N TRP A 134 -11.43 1.58 -0.61
CA TRP A 134 -12.54 1.08 0.20
C TRP A 134 -12.05 0.20 1.36
N LEU A 135 -11.18 -0.77 1.09
CA LEU A 135 -10.59 -1.63 2.11
C LEU A 135 -9.75 -0.85 3.12
N ALA A 136 -9.00 0.16 2.69
CA ALA A 136 -8.25 1.05 3.57
C ALA A 136 -9.14 1.70 4.63
N GLY A 137 -10.31 2.21 4.21
CA GLY A 137 -11.32 2.79 5.11
C GLY A 137 -11.92 1.75 6.06
N VAL A 138 -12.28 0.58 5.54
CA VAL A 138 -12.84 -0.54 6.32
C VAL A 138 -11.87 -1.06 7.38
N PHE A 139 -10.61 -1.29 7.02
CA PHE A 139 -9.59 -1.78 7.94
C PHE A 139 -9.26 -0.75 9.03
N THR A 140 -9.21 0.53 8.68
CA THR A 140 -9.02 1.61 9.65
C THR A 140 -10.22 1.76 10.59
N TYR A 141 -11.44 1.64 10.06
CA TYR A 141 -12.65 1.60 10.87
C TYR A 141 -12.60 0.45 11.87
N LEU A 142 -12.29 -0.76 11.41
CA LEU A 142 -12.16 -1.94 12.26
C LEU A 142 -11.10 -1.72 13.35
N PHE A 143 -9.94 -1.17 12.99
CA PHE A 143 -8.90 -0.83 13.96
C PHE A 143 -9.36 0.18 15.01
N GLY A 144 -10.03 1.26 14.58
CA GLY A 144 -10.62 2.23 15.50
C GLY A 144 -11.64 1.61 16.45
N ARG A 145 -12.48 0.68 15.94
CA ARG A 145 -13.43 -0.07 16.76
C ARG A 145 -12.74 -1.01 17.75
N VAL A 146 -11.65 -1.67 17.34
CA VAL A 146 -10.79 -2.47 18.22
C VAL A 146 -10.18 -1.60 19.33
N LEU A 147 -9.75 -0.37 19.02
CA LEU A 147 -9.27 0.59 20.03
C LEU A 147 -10.36 1.15 20.95
N GLY A 148 -11.65 0.87 20.68
CA GLY A 148 -12.77 1.31 21.50
C GLY A 148 -13.38 2.64 21.07
N LEU A 149 -12.96 3.22 19.94
CA LEU A 149 -13.54 4.46 19.40
C LEU A 149 -15.00 4.26 19.05
N ARG A 150 -15.88 5.22 19.36
CA ARG A 150 -17.29 5.19 18.93
C ARG A 150 -17.40 5.20 17.40
N ARG A 151 -18.52 4.70 16.85
CA ARG A 151 -18.71 4.57 15.40
C ARG A 151 -18.38 5.84 14.61
N PRO A 152 -18.90 7.05 14.97
CA PRO A 152 -18.59 8.25 14.21
C PRO A 152 -17.09 8.57 14.16
N SER A 153 -16.40 8.43 15.30
CA SER A 153 -14.95 8.67 15.39
C SER A 153 -14.16 7.65 14.57
N ALA A 154 -14.54 6.37 14.62
CA ALA A 154 -13.92 5.34 13.80
C ALA A 154 -14.22 5.55 12.29
N THR A 155 -15.41 6.02 11.93
CA THR A 155 -15.77 6.36 10.55
C THR A 155 -14.93 7.51 10.03
N ILE A 156 -14.78 8.59 10.82
CA ILE A 156 -13.93 9.72 10.47
C ILE A 156 -12.48 9.27 10.29
N ALA A 157 -11.95 8.46 11.21
CA ALA A 157 -10.59 7.90 11.07
C ALA A 157 -10.43 7.11 9.77
N GLY A 158 -11.43 6.27 9.43
CA GLY A 158 -11.44 5.52 8.17
C GLY A 158 -11.42 6.41 6.94
N LEU A 159 -12.27 7.45 6.91
CA LEU A 159 -12.35 8.39 5.78
C LEU A 159 -11.04 9.18 5.62
N ILE A 160 -10.42 9.60 6.72
CA ILE A 160 -9.14 10.33 6.70
C ILE A 160 -8.02 9.44 6.17
N PHE A 161 -7.90 8.19 6.65
CA PHE A 161 -6.85 7.30 6.18
C PHE A 161 -7.04 6.95 4.70
N GLN A 162 -8.26 6.58 4.31
CA GLN A 162 -8.65 6.27 2.95
C GLN A 162 -8.40 7.44 1.97
N GLY A 163 -8.72 8.67 2.38
CA GLY A 163 -8.51 9.87 1.57
C GLY A 163 -7.14 10.52 1.76
N SER A 164 -6.21 9.88 2.46
CA SER A 164 -4.90 10.47 2.75
C SER A 164 -4.08 10.67 1.46
N GLY A 165 -3.33 11.78 1.40
CA GLY A 165 -2.54 12.13 0.22
C GLY A 165 -1.58 11.01 -0.21
N PHE A 166 -1.01 10.27 0.74
CA PHE A 166 -0.17 9.11 0.45
C PHE A 166 -0.90 8.04 -0.37
N LEU A 167 -2.12 7.63 0.02
CA LEU A 167 -2.87 6.62 -0.72
C LEU A 167 -3.40 7.14 -2.06
N ILE A 168 -3.86 8.39 -2.10
CA ILE A 168 -4.36 9.01 -3.34
C ILE A 168 -3.23 9.14 -4.37
N VAL A 169 -2.07 9.66 -3.98
CA VAL A 169 -0.91 9.79 -4.88
C VAL A 169 -0.37 8.41 -5.29
N SER A 170 -0.27 7.47 -4.35
CA SER A 170 0.16 6.10 -4.69
C SER A 170 -0.79 5.44 -5.70
N SER A 171 -2.08 5.73 -5.65
CA SER A 171 -3.06 5.19 -6.61
C SER A 171 -2.85 5.68 -8.05
N ALA A 172 -2.22 6.84 -8.23
CA ALA A 172 -1.99 7.44 -9.55
C ALA A 172 -0.79 6.83 -10.29
N VAL A 173 0.19 6.27 -9.56
CA VAL A 173 1.46 5.78 -10.17
C VAL A 173 1.78 4.34 -9.79
N PHE A 174 1.56 3.95 -8.53
CA PHE A 174 2.11 2.72 -7.96
C PHE A 174 1.04 1.85 -7.28
N PRO A 175 0.28 1.05 -8.06
CA PRO A 175 -0.76 0.16 -7.55
C PRO A 175 -0.27 -0.85 -6.50
N MET A 176 1.00 -1.26 -6.58
CA MET A 176 1.63 -2.17 -5.62
C MET A 176 1.85 -1.53 -4.26
N ILE A 177 2.21 -0.23 -4.23
CA ILE A 177 2.35 0.54 -2.98
C ILE A 177 0.99 0.67 -2.31
N LEU A 178 -0.04 1.05 -3.09
CA LEU A 178 -1.41 1.10 -2.61
C LEU A 178 -1.85 -0.27 -2.06
N GLY A 179 -1.67 -1.33 -2.85
CA GLY A 179 -2.06 -2.69 -2.48
C GLY A 179 -1.39 -3.19 -1.20
N ALA A 180 -0.16 -2.78 -0.92
CA ALA A 180 0.55 -3.13 0.30
C ALA A 180 0.12 -2.26 1.51
N ALA A 181 0.00 -0.94 1.32
CA ALA A 181 -0.19 0.01 2.42
C ALA A 181 -1.54 -0.11 3.12
N ILE A 182 -2.59 -0.54 2.40
CA ILE A 182 -3.94 -0.62 2.95
C ILE A 182 -4.07 -1.62 4.10
N TRP A 183 -3.18 -2.62 4.20
CA TRP A 183 -3.26 -3.70 5.19
C TRP A 183 -2.81 -3.29 6.60
N LEU A 184 -2.03 -2.21 6.71
CA LEU A 184 -1.45 -1.77 7.98
C LEU A 184 -2.49 -1.63 9.11
N PRO A 185 -3.64 -0.95 8.94
CA PRO A 185 -4.62 -0.82 10.02
C PRO A 185 -5.21 -2.16 10.47
N LEU A 186 -5.46 -3.09 9.54
CA LEU A 186 -5.94 -4.43 9.88
C LEU A 186 -4.90 -5.21 10.69
N LEU A 187 -3.62 -5.10 10.30
CA LEU A 187 -2.51 -5.74 11.03
C LEU A 187 -2.39 -5.17 12.44
N LEU A 188 -2.50 -3.85 12.63
CA LEU A 188 -2.52 -3.24 13.97
C LEU A 188 -3.73 -3.68 14.80
N ALA A 189 -4.90 -3.86 14.18
CA ALA A 189 -6.07 -4.43 14.83
C ALA A 189 -5.82 -5.88 15.30
N CYS A 190 -5.18 -6.69 14.47
CA CYS A 190 -4.80 -8.07 14.82
C CYS A 190 -3.78 -8.10 15.97
N VAL A 191 -2.74 -7.26 15.92
CA VAL A 191 -1.76 -7.10 17.01
C VAL A 191 -2.45 -6.77 18.32
N GLU A 192 -3.33 -5.77 18.30
CA GLU A 192 -4.05 -5.32 19.50
C GLU A 192 -4.94 -6.43 20.08
N MET A 193 -5.68 -7.14 19.23
CA MET A 193 -6.57 -8.21 19.68
C MET A 193 -5.79 -9.44 20.17
N VAL A 194 -4.66 -9.77 19.54
CA VAL A 194 -3.76 -10.82 20.01
C VAL A 194 -3.24 -10.49 21.41
N ILE A 195 -2.76 -9.26 21.63
CA ILE A 195 -2.25 -8.83 22.95
C ILE A 195 -3.35 -8.89 24.01
N ARG A 196 -4.55 -8.37 23.71
CA ARG A 196 -5.66 -8.37 24.67
C ARG A 196 -6.12 -9.77 25.06
N ASN A 197 -6.26 -10.65 24.07
CA ASN A 197 -6.83 -11.99 24.27
C ASN A 197 -5.81 -12.97 24.84
N ALA A 198 -4.55 -12.93 24.38
CA ALA A 198 -3.51 -13.86 24.85
C ALA A 198 -3.21 -13.68 26.34
N ALA A 199 -3.30 -12.45 26.83
CA ALA A 199 -3.09 -12.08 28.23
C ALA A 199 -4.33 -12.24 29.12
N SER A 200 -5.47 -12.70 28.59
CA SER A 200 -6.66 -13.01 29.40
C SER A 200 -6.76 -14.52 29.61
N GLU A 201 -7.02 -14.96 30.86
CA GLU A 201 -7.26 -16.38 31.17
C GLU A 201 -8.48 -16.93 30.41
N SER A 202 -9.53 -16.12 30.26
CA SER A 202 -10.73 -16.42 29.47
C SER A 202 -10.55 -16.26 27.95
N GLY A 203 -9.36 -15.82 27.51
CA GLY A 203 -9.06 -15.50 26.11
C GLY A 203 -8.49 -16.67 25.31
N ALA A 204 -8.22 -17.82 25.95
CA ALA A 204 -7.81 -19.05 25.28
C ALA A 204 -8.87 -19.44 24.22
N GLY A 205 -8.50 -19.35 22.94
CA GLY A 205 -9.40 -19.59 21.80
C GLY A 205 -9.79 -18.34 21.01
N LYS A 206 -9.76 -17.15 21.63
CA LYS A 206 -10.03 -15.87 20.93
C LYS A 206 -8.77 -15.31 20.27
N THR A 207 -7.57 -15.71 20.69
CA THR A 207 -6.31 -15.25 20.09
C THR A 207 -6.07 -15.83 18.71
N LEU A 208 -6.35 -17.13 18.52
CA LEU A 208 -6.02 -17.85 17.28
C LEU A 208 -6.65 -17.23 16.03
N PRO A 209 -7.96 -16.88 16.00
CA PRO A 209 -8.55 -16.25 14.82
C PRO A 209 -7.87 -14.94 14.41
N TRP A 210 -7.48 -14.10 15.38
CA TRP A 210 -6.78 -12.84 15.10
C TRP A 210 -5.33 -13.06 14.69
N ALA A 211 -4.66 -14.08 15.26
CA ALA A 211 -3.33 -14.47 14.84
C ALA A 211 -3.31 -14.97 13.38
N VAL A 212 -4.26 -15.82 13.02
CA VAL A 212 -4.43 -16.36 11.66
C VAL A 212 -4.81 -15.25 10.69
N LEU A 213 -5.78 -14.39 11.03
CA LEU A 213 -6.17 -13.25 10.20
C LEU A 213 -4.99 -12.31 9.95
N GLY A 214 -4.21 -12.00 10.99
CA GLY A 214 -3.02 -11.15 10.86
C GLY A 214 -1.93 -11.80 10.01
N ALA A 215 -1.72 -13.11 10.12
CA ALA A 215 -0.74 -13.83 9.30
C ALA A 215 -1.16 -13.84 7.83
N ILE A 216 -2.44 -14.11 7.54
CA ILE A 216 -3.00 -14.03 6.18
C ILE A 216 -2.88 -12.61 5.63
N ALA A 217 -3.27 -11.59 6.42
CA ALA A 217 -3.18 -10.19 6.00
C ALA A 217 -1.73 -9.79 5.67
N LEU A 218 -0.75 -10.21 6.48
CA LEU A 218 0.67 -9.93 6.22
C LEU A 218 1.17 -10.67 4.98
N GLY A 219 0.79 -11.93 4.81
CA GLY A 219 1.09 -12.69 3.59
C GLY A 219 0.53 -12.02 2.35
N LEU A 220 -0.76 -11.65 2.35
CA LEU A 220 -1.41 -10.95 1.24
C LEU A 220 -0.78 -9.59 0.95
N GLN A 221 -0.41 -8.85 2.00
CA GLN A 221 0.34 -7.60 1.85
C GLN A 221 1.67 -7.83 1.12
N MET A 222 2.42 -8.86 1.49
CA MET A 222 3.69 -9.19 0.84
C MET A 222 3.50 -9.59 -0.63
N LEU A 223 2.40 -10.28 -0.96
CA LEU A 223 2.04 -10.62 -2.34
C LEU A 223 1.68 -9.41 -3.20
N ALA A 224 1.37 -8.24 -2.60
CA ALA A 224 1.26 -6.99 -3.35
C ALA A 224 2.60 -6.58 -3.99
N GLY A 225 3.73 -7.11 -3.50
CA GLY A 225 5.01 -7.07 -4.22
C GLY A 225 5.87 -5.84 -3.96
N HIS A 226 5.59 -5.10 -2.89
CA HIS A 226 6.35 -3.90 -2.53
C HIS A 226 7.02 -4.05 -1.16
N ILE A 227 8.30 -4.44 -1.18
CA ILE A 227 9.06 -4.83 0.01
C ILE A 227 9.29 -3.68 1.00
N GLU A 228 9.43 -2.46 0.50
CA GLU A 228 9.71 -1.29 1.34
C GLU A 228 8.51 -0.98 2.26
N ILE A 229 7.28 -1.01 1.74
CA ILE A 229 6.06 -0.88 2.57
C ILE A 229 5.91 -2.06 3.53
N THR A 230 6.32 -3.28 3.13
CA THR A 230 6.36 -4.42 4.05
C THR A 230 7.30 -4.15 5.23
N TYR A 231 8.51 -3.65 4.95
CA TYR A 231 9.47 -3.26 5.98
C TYR A 231 8.91 -2.18 6.91
N TYR A 232 8.32 -1.10 6.37
CA TYR A 232 7.70 -0.06 7.19
C TYR A 232 6.53 -0.59 8.02
N THR A 233 5.73 -1.50 7.47
CA THR A 233 4.62 -2.12 8.20
C THR A 233 5.14 -2.93 9.38
N LEU A 234 6.16 -3.77 9.17
CA LEU A 234 6.76 -4.57 10.24
C LEU A 234 7.36 -3.69 11.34
N LEU A 235 8.01 -2.57 10.98
CA LEU A 235 8.49 -1.59 11.95
C LEU A 235 7.36 -0.98 12.77
N VAL A 236 6.29 -0.51 12.13
CA VAL A 236 5.13 0.08 12.83
C VAL A 236 4.45 -0.97 13.71
N MET A 237 4.28 -2.21 13.22
CA MET A 237 3.76 -3.33 14.02
C MET A 237 4.63 -3.60 15.24
N ALA A 238 5.95 -3.62 15.09
CA ALA A 238 6.88 -3.87 16.19
C ALA A 238 6.85 -2.75 17.24
N PHE A 239 6.91 -1.49 16.83
CA PHE A 239 6.81 -0.35 17.75
C PHE A 239 5.46 -0.27 18.44
N PHE A 240 4.37 -0.51 17.71
CA PHE A 240 3.03 -0.56 18.30
C PHE A 240 2.92 -1.71 19.30
N ALA A 241 3.33 -2.92 18.94
CA ALA A 241 3.33 -4.07 19.85
C ALA A 241 4.16 -3.80 21.11
N LEU A 242 5.37 -3.27 20.95
CA LEU A 242 6.26 -2.91 22.06
C LEU A 242 5.59 -1.91 23.00
N TRP A 243 5.04 -0.83 22.45
CA TRP A 243 4.31 0.17 23.23
C TRP A 243 3.17 -0.47 24.03
N ARG A 244 2.32 -1.28 23.38
CA ARG A 244 1.17 -1.93 24.03
C ARG A 244 1.59 -2.92 25.11
N LEU A 245 2.65 -3.69 24.88
CA LEU A 245 3.18 -4.65 25.87
C LEU A 245 3.80 -3.92 27.07
N VAL A 246 4.55 -2.84 26.85
CA VAL A 246 5.17 -2.04 27.92
C VAL A 246 4.10 -1.37 28.79
N THR A 247 3.09 -0.72 28.17
CA THR A 247 1.98 -0.10 28.94
C THR A 247 1.26 -1.15 29.78
N ARG A 248 0.98 -2.32 29.21
CA ARG A 248 0.29 -3.40 29.93
C ARG A 248 1.13 -3.99 31.05
N ALA A 249 2.44 -4.13 30.86
CA ALA A 249 3.38 -4.57 31.88
C ALA A 249 3.42 -3.57 33.05
N TYR A 250 3.43 -2.27 32.75
CA TYR A 250 3.38 -1.21 33.74
C TYR A 250 2.07 -1.25 34.55
N ASP A 251 0.93 -1.42 33.90
CA ASP A 251 -0.38 -1.52 34.56
C ASP A 251 -0.49 -2.78 35.44
N ALA A 252 0.03 -3.92 34.96
CA ALA A 252 0.07 -5.17 35.71
C ALA A 252 0.96 -5.06 36.95
N TYR A 253 2.12 -4.41 36.82
CA TYR A 253 3.02 -4.12 37.93
C TYR A 253 2.35 -3.24 39.00
N ARG A 254 1.64 -2.18 38.59
CA ARG A 254 0.92 -1.29 39.53
C ARG A 254 -0.25 -1.96 40.23
N SER A 255 -0.94 -2.87 39.56
CA SER A 255 -2.13 -3.53 40.09
C SER A 255 -1.85 -4.86 40.81
N GLY A 256 -0.60 -5.35 40.76
CA GLY A 256 -0.20 -6.63 41.36
C GLY A 256 -0.95 -7.85 40.78
N SER A 257 -1.52 -7.72 39.58
CA SER A 257 -2.64 -8.56 39.12
C SER A 257 -2.23 -9.79 38.32
N LEU A 258 -1.13 -9.75 37.56
CA LEU A 258 -0.76 -10.83 36.62
C LEU A 258 0.75 -11.07 36.55
N PRO A 259 1.19 -12.35 36.44
CA PRO A 259 2.59 -12.68 36.24
C PRO A 259 3.09 -12.21 34.86
N LEU A 260 4.36 -11.79 34.81
CA LEU A 260 5.03 -11.24 33.62
C LEU A 260 4.89 -12.15 32.39
N THR A 261 4.88 -13.47 32.58
CA THR A 261 4.73 -14.48 31.52
C THR A 261 3.40 -14.35 30.76
N ILE A 262 2.30 -14.14 31.47
CA ILE A 262 0.96 -13.99 30.86
C ILE A 262 0.83 -12.61 30.22
N THR A 263 1.42 -11.59 30.84
CA THR A 263 1.32 -10.19 30.41
C THR A 263 2.17 -9.89 29.18
N ILE A 264 3.35 -10.53 29.04
CA ILE A 264 4.33 -10.21 27.98
C ILE A 264 4.66 -11.43 27.13
N LEU A 265 5.20 -12.51 27.71
CA LEU A 265 5.80 -13.62 26.95
C LEU A 265 4.79 -14.33 26.05
N LYS A 266 3.60 -14.61 26.56
CA LYS A 266 2.55 -15.31 25.78
C LYS A 266 2.04 -14.46 24.61
N PRO A 267 1.63 -13.18 24.78
CA PRO A 267 1.36 -12.29 23.65
C PRO A 267 2.52 -12.19 22.65
N ALA A 268 3.75 -12.02 23.12
CA ALA A 268 4.92 -11.89 22.26
C ALA A 268 5.14 -13.14 21.40
N ALA A 269 5.01 -14.34 21.98
CA ALA A 269 5.09 -15.59 21.23
C ALA A 269 4.01 -15.70 20.14
N TRP A 270 2.77 -15.29 20.43
CA TRP A 270 1.70 -15.25 19.42
C TRP A 270 1.98 -14.25 18.30
N LEU A 271 2.52 -13.08 18.62
CA LEU A 271 2.89 -12.08 17.62
C LEU A 271 4.05 -12.54 16.74
N LEU A 272 5.06 -13.18 17.33
CA LEU A 272 6.16 -13.80 16.57
C LEU A 272 5.62 -14.91 15.65
N GLY A 273 4.70 -15.75 16.14
CA GLY A 273 4.03 -16.77 15.34
C GLY A 273 3.23 -16.17 14.17
N LEU A 274 2.46 -15.10 14.42
CA LEU A 274 1.72 -14.36 13.37
C LEU A 274 2.68 -13.87 12.29
N VAL A 275 3.77 -13.20 12.68
CA VAL A 275 4.74 -12.63 11.73
C VAL A 275 5.46 -13.73 10.96
N ALA A 276 5.92 -14.78 11.64
CA ALA A 276 6.60 -15.91 11.00
C ALA A 276 5.69 -16.60 9.97
N ILE A 277 4.43 -16.89 10.34
CA ILE A 277 3.47 -17.50 9.41
C ILE A 277 3.14 -16.54 8.27
N GLY A 278 2.97 -15.25 8.52
CA GLY A 278 2.72 -14.27 7.46
C GLY A 278 3.87 -14.18 6.45
N ILE A 279 5.12 -14.18 6.93
CA ILE A 279 6.31 -14.24 6.05
C ILE A 279 6.34 -15.55 5.27
N MET A 280 6.02 -16.70 5.90
CA MET A 280 5.94 -17.98 5.19
C MET A 280 4.87 -17.99 4.09
N LEU A 281 3.72 -17.35 4.31
CA LEU A 281 2.67 -17.22 3.29
C LEU A 281 3.12 -16.30 2.13
N GLY A 282 3.91 -15.26 2.43
CA GLY A 282 4.51 -14.37 1.43
C GLY A 282 5.79 -14.92 0.78
N ALA A 283 6.30 -16.07 1.23
CA ALA A 283 7.61 -16.59 0.84
C ALA A 283 7.71 -16.92 -0.66
N VAL A 284 6.58 -17.30 -1.29
CA VAL A 284 6.49 -17.55 -2.74
C VAL A 284 6.92 -16.33 -3.57
N GLN A 285 6.71 -15.12 -3.04
CA GLN A 285 7.17 -13.88 -3.67
C GLN A 285 8.51 -13.41 -3.09
N PHE A 286 8.69 -13.55 -1.77
CA PHE A 286 9.82 -12.96 -1.06
C PHE A 286 11.15 -13.68 -1.30
N ILE A 287 11.16 -15.02 -1.35
CA ILE A 287 12.40 -15.78 -1.53
C ILE A 287 13.03 -15.49 -2.91
N PRO A 288 12.30 -15.61 -4.04
CA PRO A 288 12.87 -15.29 -5.35
C PRO A 288 13.30 -13.82 -5.47
N PHE A 289 12.59 -12.90 -4.81
CA PHE A 289 12.98 -11.48 -4.76
C PHE A 289 14.36 -11.29 -4.12
N VAL A 290 14.62 -11.95 -2.99
CA VAL A 290 15.93 -11.88 -2.31
C VAL A 290 17.03 -12.48 -3.17
N GLU A 291 16.79 -13.61 -3.83
CA GLU A 291 17.74 -14.24 -4.75
C GLU A 291 18.15 -13.31 -5.90
N VAL A 292 17.17 -12.66 -6.54
CA VAL A 292 17.43 -11.67 -7.61
C VAL A 292 18.13 -10.43 -7.06
N GLY A 293 17.79 -9.97 -5.86
CA GLY A 293 18.43 -8.84 -5.22
C GLY A 293 19.92 -9.04 -4.96
N GLN A 294 20.33 -10.25 -4.56
CA GLN A 294 21.73 -10.62 -4.30
C GLN A 294 22.56 -10.82 -5.57
N ALA A 295 21.91 -11.08 -6.71
CA ALA A 295 22.58 -11.20 -8.00
C ALA A 295 22.58 -9.89 -8.80
N ASN A 296 22.02 -8.81 -8.24
CA ASN A 296 21.80 -7.57 -8.97
C ASN A 296 23.05 -6.70 -9.02
N PHE A 297 23.33 -6.12 -10.19
CA PHE A 297 24.45 -5.19 -10.42
C PHE A 297 24.40 -3.91 -9.56
N ARG A 298 23.27 -3.61 -8.92
CA ARG A 298 23.10 -2.47 -8.00
C ARG A 298 23.64 -2.75 -6.60
N GLU A 299 24.02 -3.98 -6.27
CA GLU A 299 24.67 -4.26 -5.00
C GLU A 299 26.01 -3.51 -4.92
N GLY A 300 26.17 -2.67 -3.89
CA GLY A 300 27.35 -1.82 -3.72
C GLY A 300 27.45 -0.60 -4.66
N SER A 301 26.42 -0.30 -5.45
CA SER A 301 26.49 0.78 -6.46
C SER A 301 26.50 2.20 -5.88
N ALA A 302 26.15 2.38 -4.59
CA ALA A 302 26.16 3.66 -3.92
C ALA A 302 26.68 3.54 -2.49
N THR A 303 27.64 4.40 -2.15
CA THR A 303 28.15 4.55 -0.78
C THR A 303 27.14 5.29 0.10
N LEU A 304 27.22 5.09 1.42
CA LEU A 304 26.40 5.84 2.37
C LEU A 304 26.56 7.37 2.22
N ALA A 305 27.76 7.84 1.86
CA ALA A 305 28.01 9.25 1.60
C ALA A 305 27.22 9.77 0.39
N GLN A 306 27.17 9.01 -0.71
CA GLN A 306 26.37 9.36 -1.88
C GLN A 306 24.88 9.39 -1.56
N ILE A 307 24.38 8.38 -0.82
CA ILE A 307 22.97 8.30 -0.41
C ILE A 307 22.60 9.51 0.46
N ARG A 308 23.46 9.91 1.40
CA ARG A 308 23.26 11.12 2.21
C ARG A 308 23.27 12.39 1.36
N GLY A 309 24.02 12.42 0.26
CA GLY A 309 24.02 13.51 -0.71
C GLY A 309 22.70 13.67 -1.47
N TRP A 310 21.88 12.62 -1.54
CA TRP A 310 20.53 12.66 -2.15
C TRP A 310 19.44 13.15 -1.19
N ALA A 311 19.78 13.40 0.07
CA ALA A 311 18.82 13.89 1.05
C ALA A 311 18.20 15.21 0.60
N PHE A 312 16.89 15.36 0.82
CA PHE A 312 16.23 16.62 0.51
C PHE A 312 16.83 17.76 1.34
N PRO A 313 17.07 18.94 0.72
CA PRO A 313 17.60 20.08 1.43
C PRO A 313 16.60 20.53 2.52
N PRO A 314 17.05 21.04 3.68
CA PRO A 314 16.18 21.37 4.82
C PRO A 314 15.00 22.29 4.48
N ARG A 315 15.14 23.17 3.47
CA ARG A 315 14.06 24.03 2.97
C ARG A 315 12.81 23.25 2.51
N ARG A 316 12.96 21.99 2.07
CA ARG A 316 11.82 21.14 1.69
C ARG A 316 10.97 20.70 2.87
N LEU A 317 11.40 20.90 4.13
CA LEU A 317 10.54 20.66 5.30
C LEU A 317 9.24 21.49 5.25
N LEU A 318 9.25 22.65 4.58
CA LEU A 318 8.05 23.46 4.36
C LEU A 318 6.96 22.72 3.58
N THR A 319 7.35 21.75 2.73
CA THR A 319 6.39 20.93 1.96
C THR A 319 5.56 19.98 2.83
N LEU A 320 5.97 19.73 4.08
CA LEU A 320 5.14 18.98 5.03
C LEU A 320 3.91 19.78 5.48
N ALA A 321 4.00 21.11 5.49
CA ALA A 321 2.89 22.00 5.86
C ALA A 321 2.16 22.57 4.63
N MET A 322 2.91 22.86 3.56
CA MET A 322 2.39 23.40 2.31
C MET A 322 3.01 22.62 1.13
N PRO A 323 2.37 21.52 0.67
CA PRO A 323 2.94 20.61 -0.33
C PRO A 323 3.46 21.31 -1.58
N ASP A 324 2.70 22.28 -2.11
CA ASP A 324 3.03 23.01 -3.34
C ASP A 324 3.84 24.30 -3.07
N PHE A 325 4.54 24.41 -1.94
CA PHE A 325 5.34 25.60 -1.60
C PHE A 325 6.37 25.96 -2.68
N PHE A 326 6.95 24.94 -3.31
CA PHE A 326 7.90 25.07 -4.41
C PHE A 326 7.23 24.81 -5.77
N GLY A 327 5.91 25.03 -5.84
CA GLY A 327 5.03 24.79 -6.98
C GLY A 327 4.63 23.34 -7.20
N ASN A 328 3.77 23.14 -8.19
CA ASN A 328 3.24 21.83 -8.58
C ASN A 328 3.78 21.42 -9.96
N PRO A 329 4.32 20.20 -10.13
CA PRO A 329 4.82 19.72 -11.42
C PRO A 329 3.80 19.79 -12.57
N ALA A 330 2.50 19.74 -12.27
CA ALA A 330 1.42 19.89 -13.25
C ALA A 330 1.25 21.35 -13.77
N ASP A 331 1.86 22.34 -13.10
CA ASP A 331 1.82 23.75 -13.50
C ASP A 331 2.99 24.12 -14.43
N HIS A 332 3.92 23.18 -14.69
CA HIS A 332 5.10 23.30 -15.57
C HIS A 332 6.11 24.41 -15.23
N ALA A 333 5.78 25.34 -14.34
CA ALA A 333 6.69 26.32 -13.75
C ALA A 333 6.24 26.76 -12.36
N TYR A 334 7.17 27.27 -11.56
CA TYR A 334 6.87 27.85 -10.24
C TYR A 334 7.63 29.15 -9.99
N LEU A 335 7.05 30.03 -9.18
CA LEU A 335 7.76 31.23 -8.70
C LEU A 335 8.63 30.83 -7.50
N ASP A 336 9.95 30.87 -7.65
CA ASP A 336 10.85 30.69 -6.53
C ASP A 336 10.82 31.95 -5.66
N ILE A 337 10.12 31.88 -4.52
CA ILE A 337 9.97 33.02 -3.61
C ILE A 337 11.28 33.52 -2.99
N PHE A 338 12.36 32.71 -3.02
CA PHE A 338 13.66 33.12 -2.47
C PHE A 338 14.47 33.91 -3.48
N THR A 339 14.24 33.70 -4.78
CA THR A 339 14.99 34.36 -5.87
C THR A 339 14.12 35.33 -6.68
N GLY A 340 12.80 35.27 -6.53
CA GLY A 340 11.82 36.04 -7.29
C GLY A 340 11.69 35.61 -8.76
N ARG A 341 12.26 34.48 -9.15
CA ARG A 341 12.30 34.01 -10.56
C ARG A 341 11.28 32.91 -10.81
N THR A 342 10.57 32.99 -11.93
CA THR A 342 9.80 31.85 -12.45
C THR A 342 10.77 30.81 -13.00
N THR A 343 10.75 29.63 -12.42
CA THR A 343 11.63 28.50 -12.78
C THR A 343 10.76 27.39 -13.37
N PRO A 344 11.06 26.89 -14.59
CA PRO A 344 10.34 25.76 -15.15
C PRO A 344 10.63 24.47 -14.36
N PHE A 345 9.65 23.56 -14.29
CA PHE A 345 9.89 22.20 -13.83
C PHE A 345 10.59 21.44 -14.96
N THR A 346 11.90 21.22 -14.82
CA THR A 346 12.72 20.45 -15.77
C THR A 346 12.56 18.95 -15.61
#